data_AF-A0AB34YAK4-F1
#
_entry.id   AF-A0AB34YAK4-F1
#
_cell.length_a   1.000
_cell.length_b   1.000
_cell.length_c   1.000
_cell.angle_alpha   90.00
_cell.angle_beta   90.00
_cell.angle_gamma   90.00
#
_symmetry.space_group_name_H-M   'P 1'
#
loop_
_entity.id
_entity.type
_entity.pdbx_description
1 polymer ?
#
loop_
_entity_poly.entity_id
_entity_poly.type
_entity_poly.pdbx_seq_one_letter_code
_entity_poly.pdbx_strand_id
1 'polypeptide(L)'
;MDELSRIASKIEALADAELSTGQPYLLSKLGMDIGSDLQTIKKEEKSLANFVRKRFSDKYEIIFTGQFRNIQSLIKRNSQELASLITDATTEKKDRKFRFNYRFWAAFSVPVVGSRRFVNLDDFTFEDVDAPPSPSYVAIDSEYITPDTSNDRDKVIYSKIISWIEDNKLETEQFLSKPRTHISPFGHQRTLLHAIVDALDKRQLATVSLPMDVIVALMNKNV
;
A
#
# COMPACT_ATOMS: atom_id res chain seq x y z
N MET A 1 -28.56 -5.02 29.82
CA MET A 1 -27.17 -5.23 29.39
C MET A 1 -27.04 -4.61 28.02
N ASP A 2 -26.09 -3.69 27.85
CA ASP A 2 -25.85 -2.98 26.60
C ASP A 2 -25.44 -3.98 25.50
N GLU A 3 -26.01 -3.86 24.30
CA GLU A 3 -25.82 -4.83 23.22
C GLU A 3 -24.33 -4.91 22.80
N LEU A 4 -23.64 -3.78 22.89
CA LEU A 4 -22.19 -3.65 22.69
C LEU A 4 -21.37 -4.39 23.72
N SER A 5 -21.81 -4.43 24.98
CA SER A 5 -21.12 -5.17 26.03
C SER A 5 -21.18 -6.67 25.77
N ARG A 6 -22.32 -7.17 25.27
CA ARG A 6 -22.46 -8.58 24.83
C ARG A 6 -21.50 -8.89 23.69
N ILE A 7 -21.43 -8.00 22.70
CA ILE A 7 -20.52 -8.14 21.55
C ILE A 7 -19.06 -8.08 22.00
N ALA A 8 -18.71 -7.16 22.91
CA ALA A 8 -17.37 -7.03 23.45
C ALA A 8 -16.93 -8.31 24.19
N SER A 9 -17.76 -8.86 25.06
CA SER A 9 -17.44 -10.13 25.76
C SER A 9 -17.27 -11.30 24.78
N LYS A 10 -18.06 -11.34 23.70
CA LYS A 10 -17.91 -12.34 22.64
C LYS A 10 -16.58 -12.19 21.89
N ILE A 11 -16.20 -10.96 21.53
CA ILE A 11 -14.91 -10.67 20.87
C ILE A 11 -13.75 -11.08 21.76
N GLU A 12 -13.82 -10.77 23.05
CA GLU A 12 -12.80 -11.12 24.03
C GLU A 12 -12.64 -12.65 24.15
N ALA A 13 -13.75 -13.39 24.28
CA ALA A 13 -13.70 -14.85 24.34
C ALA A 13 -13.10 -15.48 23.07
N LEU A 14 -13.49 -14.98 21.89
CA LEU A 14 -12.94 -15.44 20.61
C LEU A 14 -11.45 -15.10 20.48
N ALA A 15 -11.07 -13.88 20.88
CA ALA A 15 -9.69 -13.42 20.84
C ALA A 15 -8.81 -14.23 21.78
N ASP A 16 -9.25 -14.49 23.01
CA ASP A 16 -8.47 -15.27 23.96
C ASP A 16 -8.35 -16.74 23.55
N ALA A 17 -9.41 -17.34 22.98
CA ALA A 17 -9.37 -18.70 22.46
C ALA A 17 -8.35 -18.85 21.32
N GLU A 18 -8.40 -17.97 20.32
CA GLU A 18 -7.48 -18.05 19.19
C GLU A 18 -6.05 -17.69 19.59
N LEU A 19 -5.86 -16.61 20.37
CA LEU A 19 -4.53 -16.17 20.81
C LEU A 19 -3.90 -17.12 21.83
N SER A 20 -4.67 -18.00 22.47
CA SER A 20 -4.09 -19.08 23.31
C SER A 20 -3.33 -20.13 22.50
N THR A 21 -3.57 -20.20 21.19
CA THR A 21 -2.85 -21.11 20.28
C THR A 21 -1.49 -20.56 19.83
N GLY A 22 -1.13 -19.33 20.21
CA GLY A 22 0.12 -18.67 19.83
C GLY A 22 0.16 -18.16 18.38
N GLN A 23 -0.99 -18.09 17.71
CA GLN A 23 -1.09 -17.52 16.36
C GLN A 23 -1.78 -16.15 16.37
N PRO A 24 -1.30 -15.18 15.56
CA PRO A 24 -1.98 -13.91 15.36
C PRO A 24 -3.38 -14.12 14.79
N TYR A 25 -4.38 -13.51 15.42
CA TYR A 25 -5.76 -13.69 15.00
C TYR A 25 -6.14 -12.68 13.92
N LEU A 26 -6.33 -13.14 12.68
CA LEU A 26 -6.69 -12.27 11.56
C LEU A 26 -8.01 -11.52 11.83
N LEU A 27 -8.02 -10.20 11.62
CA LEU A 27 -9.24 -9.40 11.79
C LEU A 27 -10.36 -9.80 10.82
N SER A 28 -10.00 -10.31 9.64
CA SER A 28 -10.96 -10.87 8.68
C SER A 28 -11.66 -12.11 9.23
N LYS A 29 -10.89 -13.01 9.87
CA LYS A 29 -11.43 -14.22 10.52
C LYS A 29 -12.27 -13.84 11.75
N LEU A 30 -11.77 -12.94 12.60
CA LEU A 30 -12.54 -12.39 13.71
C LEU A 30 -13.87 -11.78 13.24
N GLY A 31 -13.87 -11.04 12.13
CA GLY A 31 -15.08 -10.50 11.53
C GLY A 31 -16.08 -11.57 11.06
N MET A 32 -15.59 -12.72 10.57
CA MET A 32 -16.42 -13.87 10.19
C MET A 32 -17.01 -14.56 11.44
N ASP A 33 -16.18 -14.79 12.47
CA ASP A 33 -16.57 -15.50 13.69
C ASP A 33 -17.54 -14.68 14.56
N ILE A 34 -17.49 -13.34 14.46
CA ILE A 34 -18.48 -12.43 15.06
C ILE A 34 -19.82 -12.50 14.32
N GLY A 35 -19.81 -12.67 12.99
CA GLY A 35 -21.01 -12.83 12.17
C GLY A 35 -21.87 -11.56 12.07
N SER A 36 -23.17 -11.68 12.33
CA SER A 36 -24.15 -10.59 12.19
C SER A 36 -23.88 -9.40 13.12
N ASP A 37 -23.22 -9.64 14.26
CA ASP A 37 -22.87 -8.61 15.24
C ASP A 37 -21.88 -7.57 14.65
N LEU A 38 -21.17 -7.90 13.56
CA LEU A 38 -20.28 -6.97 12.84
C LEU A 38 -21.03 -5.74 12.31
N GLN A 39 -22.29 -5.91 11.91
CA GLN A 39 -23.10 -4.80 11.40
C GLN A 39 -23.44 -3.80 12.51
N THR A 40 -23.70 -4.29 13.72
CA THR A 40 -23.93 -3.46 14.90
C THR A 40 -22.65 -2.68 15.25
N ILE A 41 -21.49 -3.34 15.23
CA ILE A 41 -20.19 -2.67 15.41
C ILE A 41 -20.00 -1.58 14.36
N LYS A 42 -20.23 -1.87 13.07
CA LYS A 42 -20.03 -0.92 11.97
C LYS A 42 -20.96 0.30 12.03
N LYS A 43 -22.16 0.15 12.60
CA LYS A 43 -23.12 1.24 12.77
C LYS A 43 -22.65 2.24 13.83
N GLU A 44 -22.00 1.78 14.88
CA GLU A 44 -21.53 2.64 15.96
C GLU A 44 -20.07 3.07 15.79
N GLU A 45 -19.21 2.15 15.40
CA GLU A 45 -17.80 2.33 15.17
C GLU A 45 -17.50 2.00 13.71
N LYS A 46 -17.00 2.98 12.94
CA LYS A 46 -16.78 2.89 11.48
C LYS A 46 -16.06 1.60 11.01
N SER A 47 -15.29 0.93 11.88
CA SER A 47 -14.68 -0.37 11.58
C SER A 47 -14.47 -1.23 12.84
N LEU A 48 -14.38 -2.55 12.64
CA LEU A 48 -14.00 -3.52 13.68
C LEU A 48 -12.63 -3.19 14.30
N ALA A 49 -11.67 -2.77 13.47
CA ALA A 49 -10.34 -2.36 13.93
C ALA A 49 -10.41 -1.17 14.90
N ASN A 50 -11.27 -0.19 14.61
CA ASN A 50 -11.46 0.98 15.49
C ASN A 50 -12.15 0.57 16.79
N PHE A 51 -13.18 -0.27 16.71
CA PHE A 51 -13.86 -0.81 17.90
C PHE A 51 -12.86 -1.51 18.82
N VAL A 52 -12.01 -2.37 18.24
CA VAL A 52 -11.03 -3.14 19.02
C VAL A 52 -9.97 -2.23 19.64
N ARG A 53 -9.43 -1.27 18.88
CA ARG A 53 -8.46 -0.28 19.41
C ARG A 53 -9.04 0.56 20.53
N LYS A 54 -10.32 0.93 20.45
CA LYS A 54 -10.95 1.82 21.44
C LYS A 54 -11.36 1.09 22.71
N ARG A 55 -11.83 -0.16 22.61
CA ARG A 55 -12.36 -0.93 23.74
C ARG A 55 -11.34 -1.87 24.37
N PHE A 56 -10.34 -2.31 23.61
CA PHE A 56 -9.37 -3.32 24.06
C PHE A 56 -7.92 -2.88 23.86
N SER A 57 -7.64 -1.57 23.78
CA SER A 57 -6.26 -1.04 23.70
C SER A 57 -5.34 -1.63 24.77
N ASP A 58 -5.88 -1.91 25.94
CA ASP A 58 -5.09 -2.30 27.10
C ASP A 58 -4.72 -3.79 27.07
N LYS A 59 -5.44 -4.60 26.28
CA LYS A 59 -5.25 -6.06 26.20
C LYS A 59 -4.68 -6.51 24.86
N TYR A 60 -5.14 -5.89 23.77
CA TYR A 60 -4.80 -6.31 22.42
C TYR A 60 -4.17 -5.19 21.61
N GLU A 61 -3.36 -5.59 20.65
CA GLU A 61 -2.77 -4.71 19.65
C GLU A 61 -3.08 -5.24 18.25
N ILE A 62 -3.28 -4.33 17.31
CA ILE A 62 -3.50 -4.67 15.89
C ILE A 62 -2.21 -4.42 15.14
N ILE A 63 -1.60 -5.49 14.63
CA ILE A 63 -0.42 -5.47 13.80
C ILE A 63 -0.77 -5.77 12.34
N PHE A 64 0.17 -5.47 11.45
CA PHE A 64 0.08 -5.85 10.04
C PHE A 64 0.98 -7.04 9.76
N THR A 65 0.39 -8.14 9.30
CA THR A 65 1.05 -9.41 9.00
C THR A 65 0.99 -9.73 7.49
N GLY A 66 1.66 -10.81 7.09
CA GLY A 66 1.75 -11.26 5.70
C GLY A 66 2.92 -10.65 4.93
N GLN A 67 3.26 -11.27 3.80
CA GLN A 67 4.41 -10.90 2.95
C GLN A 67 4.40 -9.42 2.53
N PHE A 68 3.20 -8.83 2.38
CA PHE A 68 3.02 -7.44 1.96
C PHE A 68 2.60 -6.49 3.09
N ARG A 69 2.56 -6.95 4.35
CA ARG A 69 2.12 -6.16 5.53
C ARG A 69 0.76 -5.47 5.33
N ASN A 70 -0.15 -6.13 4.65
CA ASN A 70 -1.49 -5.62 4.34
C ASN A 70 -2.60 -6.33 5.13
N ILE A 71 -2.27 -7.41 5.85
CA ILE A 71 -3.24 -8.20 6.60
C ILE A 71 -3.28 -7.69 8.05
N GLN A 72 -4.43 -7.23 8.51
CA GLN A 72 -4.58 -6.81 9.92
C GLN A 72 -4.81 -8.03 10.81
N SER A 73 -3.98 -8.17 11.85
CA SER A 73 -4.08 -9.25 12.83
C SER A 73 -4.07 -8.69 14.24
N LEU A 74 -4.86 -9.31 15.10
CA LEU A 74 -4.92 -9.05 16.52
C LEU A 74 -3.88 -9.92 17.24
N ILE A 75 -3.23 -9.35 18.24
CA ILE A 75 -2.26 -10.02 19.12
C ILE A 75 -2.41 -9.51 20.56
N LYS A 76 -1.85 -10.23 21.54
CA LYS A 76 -1.81 -9.77 22.95
C LYS A 76 -0.66 -8.77 23.13
N ARG A 77 -0.95 -7.63 23.78
CA ARG A 77 -0.03 -6.48 23.91
C ARG A 77 1.27 -6.78 24.69
N ASN A 78 1.28 -7.82 25.52
CA ASN A 78 2.45 -8.26 26.31
C ASN A 78 2.94 -9.66 25.93
N SER A 79 2.59 -10.16 24.74
CA SER A 79 3.11 -11.45 24.29
C SER A 79 4.57 -11.31 23.85
N GLN A 80 5.43 -12.24 24.27
CA GLN A 80 6.83 -12.34 23.78
C GLN A 80 6.88 -12.50 22.24
N GLU A 81 5.78 -12.95 21.64
CA GLU A 81 5.53 -13.02 20.19
C GLU A 81 5.58 -11.65 19.48
N LEU A 82 5.29 -10.54 20.18
CA LEU A 82 5.55 -9.18 19.65
C LEU A 82 7.02 -9.01 19.30
N ALA A 83 7.92 -9.48 20.17
CA ALA A 83 9.35 -9.36 19.93
C ALA A 83 9.77 -10.21 18.73
N SER A 84 9.30 -11.45 18.59
CA SER A 84 9.65 -12.31 17.44
C SER A 84 9.09 -11.78 16.11
N LEU A 85 7.84 -11.31 16.08
CA LEU A 85 7.21 -10.77 14.87
C LEU A 85 7.81 -9.41 14.44
N ILE A 86 8.32 -8.63 15.41
CA ILE A 86 9.07 -7.39 15.14
C ILE A 86 10.54 -7.71 14.78
N THR A 87 11.14 -8.77 15.31
CA THR A 87 12.54 -9.13 15.03
C THR A 87 12.70 -9.84 13.68
N ASP A 88 11.72 -10.63 13.24
CA ASP A 88 11.62 -11.10 11.85
C ASP A 88 11.47 -9.94 10.86
N ALA A 89 11.05 -8.76 11.32
CA ALA A 89 10.97 -7.55 10.50
C ALA A 89 12.33 -6.87 10.27
N THR A 90 13.39 -7.24 11.00
CA THR A 90 14.73 -6.64 10.88
C THR A 90 15.81 -7.60 10.37
N THR A 91 15.60 -8.91 10.34
CA THR A 91 16.66 -9.87 9.93
C THR A 91 16.40 -10.59 8.61
N GLU A 92 15.19 -10.58 8.05
CA GLU A 92 14.97 -11.05 6.68
C GLU A 92 14.77 -9.86 5.72
N LYS A 93 15.86 -9.44 5.07
CA LYS A 93 15.80 -8.88 3.70
C LYS A 93 15.25 -9.97 2.76
N LYS A 94 14.02 -10.44 2.97
CA LYS A 94 13.29 -11.19 1.95
C LYS A 94 12.98 -10.19 0.85
N ASP A 95 13.55 -10.44 -0.32
CA ASP A 95 13.39 -9.70 -1.56
C ASP A 95 12.03 -9.01 -1.63
N ARG A 96 11.99 -7.72 -1.22
CA ARG A 96 10.89 -6.86 -1.63
C ARG A 96 11.02 -6.84 -3.13
N LYS A 97 10.15 -7.54 -3.85
CA LYS A 97 10.10 -7.58 -5.30
C LYS A 97 9.98 -6.12 -5.76
N PHE A 98 11.12 -5.50 -6.03
CA PHE A 98 11.18 -4.07 -6.27
C PHE A 98 10.43 -3.83 -7.56
N ARG A 99 9.42 -2.95 -7.52
CA ARG A 99 8.65 -2.65 -8.71
C ARG A 99 9.47 -1.68 -9.54
N PHE A 100 9.89 -2.11 -10.74
CA PHE A 100 10.57 -1.23 -11.69
C PHE A 100 9.61 -0.20 -12.29
N ASN A 101 10.16 0.90 -12.81
CA ASN A 101 9.39 1.90 -13.56
C ASN A 101 8.67 1.22 -14.75
N TYR A 102 7.42 1.61 -15.01
CA TYR A 102 6.61 0.97 -16.06
C TYR A 102 7.19 1.16 -17.47
N ARG A 103 7.83 2.30 -17.76
CA ARG A 103 8.46 2.55 -19.07
C ARG A 103 9.73 1.72 -19.24
N PHE A 104 10.51 1.66 -18.17
CA PHE A 104 11.69 0.81 -18.11
C PHE A 104 11.32 -0.67 -18.28
N TRP A 105 10.30 -1.14 -17.56
CA TRP A 105 9.75 -2.48 -17.72
C TRP A 105 9.27 -2.75 -19.15
N ALA A 106 8.62 -1.76 -19.78
CA ALA A 106 8.13 -1.88 -21.14
C ALA A 106 9.27 -2.20 -22.14
N ALA A 107 10.45 -1.61 -21.96
CA ALA A 107 11.62 -1.84 -22.80
C ALA A 107 12.06 -3.31 -22.89
N PHE A 108 11.83 -4.11 -21.83
CA PHE A 108 12.17 -5.54 -21.80
C PHE A 108 10.98 -6.46 -22.14
N SER A 109 9.76 -5.93 -22.08
CA SER A 109 8.52 -6.68 -22.31
C SER A 109 8.03 -6.63 -23.75
N VAL A 110 8.25 -5.52 -24.46
CA VAL A 110 7.76 -5.33 -25.82
C VAL A 110 8.68 -6.07 -26.80
N PRO A 111 8.19 -6.76 -27.83
CA PRO A 111 9.06 -7.33 -28.87
C PRO A 111 9.86 -6.24 -29.60
N VAL A 112 11.07 -6.54 -30.08
CA VAL A 112 11.85 -5.59 -30.88
C VAL A 112 11.23 -5.44 -32.26
N VAL A 113 10.99 -4.21 -32.70
CA VAL A 113 10.53 -3.88 -34.06
C VAL A 113 11.65 -3.09 -34.73
N GLY A 114 12.74 -3.78 -35.09
CA GLY A 114 13.94 -3.14 -35.63
C GLY A 114 15.21 -3.94 -35.35
N SER A 115 16.35 -3.26 -35.35
CA SER A 115 17.68 -3.89 -35.23
C SER A 115 18.12 -4.04 -33.78
N ARG A 116 18.18 -2.93 -33.03
CA ARG A 116 18.63 -2.90 -31.63
C ARG A 116 17.74 -1.97 -30.83
N ARG A 117 17.44 -2.38 -29.60
CA ARG A 117 16.71 -1.55 -28.65
C ARG A 117 17.68 -0.74 -27.84
N PHE A 118 17.40 0.55 -27.68
CA PHE A 118 18.12 1.43 -26.79
C PHE A 118 17.16 2.02 -25.75
N VAL A 119 17.56 2.05 -24.48
CA VAL A 119 16.79 2.67 -23.39
C VAL A 119 17.49 3.92 -22.89
N ASN A 120 16.75 5.01 -22.77
CA ASN A 120 17.23 6.24 -22.17
C ASN A 120 17.22 6.13 -20.65
N LEU A 121 18.36 6.35 -20.00
CA LEU A 121 18.50 6.27 -18.55
C LEU A 121 17.84 7.44 -17.81
N ASP A 122 17.62 8.57 -18.48
CA ASP A 122 17.08 9.79 -17.85
C ASP A 122 15.55 9.76 -17.70
N ASP A 123 14.84 9.24 -18.72
CA ASP A 123 13.38 9.26 -18.78
C ASP A 123 12.72 7.88 -18.97
N PHE A 124 13.55 6.83 -19.04
CA PHE A 124 13.17 5.44 -19.24
C PHE A 124 12.39 5.15 -20.52
N THR A 125 12.45 6.03 -21.52
CA THR A 125 11.93 5.78 -22.87
C THR A 125 12.85 4.81 -23.62
N PHE A 126 12.32 4.12 -24.63
CA PHE A 126 13.11 3.22 -25.46
C PHE A 126 12.79 3.43 -26.94
N GLU A 127 13.80 3.24 -27.78
CA GLU A 127 13.70 3.35 -29.24
C GLU A 127 14.41 2.16 -29.89
N ASP A 128 13.84 1.67 -31.00
CA ASP A 128 14.41 0.60 -31.80
C ASP A 128 15.09 1.22 -33.03
N VAL A 129 16.42 1.40 -32.96
CA VAL A 129 17.24 2.11 -33.95
C VAL A 129 18.58 1.39 -34.16
N ASP A 130 19.32 1.70 -35.22
CA ASP A 130 20.64 1.07 -35.49
C ASP A 130 21.76 1.60 -34.60
N ALA A 131 21.64 2.86 -34.16
CA ALA A 131 22.64 3.59 -33.39
C ALA A 131 21.99 4.38 -32.26
N PRO A 132 22.68 4.60 -31.12
CA PRO A 132 22.13 5.32 -29.99
C PRO A 132 21.77 6.77 -30.37
N PRO A 133 20.53 7.23 -30.10
CA PRO A 133 20.11 8.60 -30.41
C PRO A 133 20.88 9.66 -29.62
N SER A 134 21.28 9.32 -28.39
CA SER A 134 22.04 10.21 -27.50
C SER A 134 22.95 9.40 -26.55
N PRO A 135 23.90 10.05 -25.86
CA PRO A 135 24.76 9.39 -24.87
C PRO A 135 24.00 8.79 -23.68
N SER A 136 22.79 9.28 -23.41
CA SER A 136 21.93 8.77 -22.33
C SER A 136 21.26 7.43 -22.68
N TYR A 137 21.37 6.98 -23.93
CA TYR A 137 20.80 5.73 -24.40
C TYR A 137 21.78 4.56 -24.26
N VAL A 138 21.34 3.49 -23.61
CA VAL A 138 22.10 2.24 -23.45
C VAL A 138 21.42 1.12 -24.21
N ALA A 139 22.20 0.28 -24.89
CA ALA A 139 21.68 -0.84 -25.65
C ALA A 139 21.09 -1.92 -24.73
N ILE A 140 19.92 -2.45 -25.12
CA ILE A 140 19.34 -3.67 -24.57
C ILE A 140 19.47 -4.74 -25.64
N ASP A 141 20.30 -5.75 -25.37
CA ASP A 141 20.43 -6.88 -26.29
C ASP A 141 19.13 -7.69 -26.34
N SER A 142 18.86 -8.27 -27.50
CA SER A 142 17.65 -9.07 -27.74
C SER A 142 17.47 -10.24 -26.77
N GLU A 143 18.57 -10.72 -26.17
CA GLU A 143 18.59 -11.78 -25.17
C GLU A 143 17.87 -11.38 -23.87
N TYR A 144 17.88 -10.09 -23.53
CA TYR A 144 17.18 -9.54 -22.35
C TYR A 144 15.72 -9.20 -22.64
N ILE A 145 15.24 -9.33 -23.89
CA ILE A 145 13.86 -9.04 -24.27
C ILE A 145 13.06 -10.34 -24.27
N THR A 146 11.87 -10.32 -23.66
CA THR A 146 11.07 -11.55 -23.48
C THR A 146 9.98 -11.65 -24.55
N PRO A 147 9.94 -12.74 -25.35
CA PRO A 147 8.85 -12.97 -26.30
C PRO A 147 7.53 -13.30 -25.58
N ASP A 148 6.40 -13.04 -26.27
CA ASP A 148 5.04 -12.96 -25.71
C ASP A 148 4.43 -14.31 -25.23
N THR A 149 5.21 -15.39 -25.11
CA THR A 149 4.70 -16.77 -25.11
C THR A 149 4.87 -17.58 -23.82
N SER A 150 5.14 -16.96 -22.68
CA SER A 150 5.36 -17.70 -21.41
C SER A 150 4.33 -17.42 -20.31
N ASN A 151 3.81 -18.48 -19.66
CA ASN A 151 2.88 -18.43 -18.53
C ASN A 151 3.47 -17.79 -17.24
N ASP A 152 4.79 -17.55 -17.21
CA ASP A 152 5.54 -16.93 -16.11
C ASP A 152 6.32 -15.66 -16.56
N ARG A 153 5.80 -14.95 -17.58
CA ARG A 153 6.47 -13.83 -18.25
C ARG A 153 7.05 -12.79 -17.29
N ASP A 154 6.31 -12.41 -16.26
CA ASP A 154 6.73 -11.37 -15.32
C ASP A 154 7.96 -11.76 -14.49
N LYS A 155 8.12 -13.04 -14.15
CA LYS A 155 9.31 -13.52 -13.42
C LYS A 155 10.54 -13.48 -14.33
N VAL A 156 10.36 -13.90 -15.59
CA VAL A 156 11.42 -13.91 -16.60
C VAL A 156 11.88 -12.49 -16.96
N ILE A 157 10.94 -11.56 -17.13
CA ILE A 157 11.26 -10.14 -17.36
C ILE A 157 12.05 -9.59 -16.17
N TYR A 158 11.59 -9.87 -14.94
CA TYR A 158 12.28 -9.41 -13.74
C TYR A 158 13.74 -9.90 -13.65
N SER A 159 13.98 -11.20 -13.90
CA SER A 159 15.34 -11.74 -13.90
C SER A 159 16.22 -11.17 -15.01
N LYS A 160 15.65 -10.92 -16.19
CA LYS A 160 16.38 -10.32 -17.32
C LYS A 160 16.73 -8.86 -17.06
N ILE A 161 15.83 -8.10 -16.45
CA ILE A 161 16.11 -6.72 -16.01
C ILE A 161 17.27 -6.69 -15.02
N ILE A 162 17.26 -7.57 -13.99
CA ILE A 162 18.35 -7.63 -13.02
C ILE A 162 19.68 -7.97 -13.71
N SER A 163 19.69 -9.00 -14.55
CA SER A 163 20.89 -9.42 -15.27
C SER A 163 21.46 -8.27 -16.12
N TRP A 164 20.60 -7.56 -16.86
CA TRP A 164 21.01 -6.41 -17.66
C TRP A 164 21.57 -5.26 -16.80
N ILE A 165 20.97 -4.97 -15.65
CA ILE A 165 21.47 -3.94 -14.71
C ILE A 165 22.86 -4.32 -14.18
N GLU A 166 23.06 -5.60 -13.81
CA GLU A 166 24.33 -6.12 -13.32
C GLU A 166 25.42 -6.05 -14.40
N ASP A 167 25.11 -6.48 -15.63
CA ASP A 167 26.05 -6.46 -16.75
C ASP A 167 26.48 -5.04 -17.14
N ASN A 168 25.57 -4.07 -17.02
CA ASN A 168 25.85 -2.66 -17.29
C ASN A 168 26.42 -1.90 -16.08
N LYS A 169 26.63 -2.57 -14.92
CA LYS A 169 27.13 -1.96 -13.67
C LYS A 169 26.30 -0.76 -13.20
N LEU A 170 24.99 -0.82 -13.41
CA LEU A 170 24.05 0.23 -13.03
C LEU A 170 23.46 -0.06 -11.64
N GLU A 171 23.03 0.97 -10.92
CA GLU A 171 22.39 0.80 -9.61
C GLU A 171 20.90 0.49 -9.77
N THR A 172 20.45 -0.64 -9.24
CA THR A 172 19.05 -1.09 -9.33
C THR A 172 18.07 -0.04 -8.77
N GLU A 173 18.48 0.73 -7.75
CA GLU A 173 17.66 1.75 -7.10
C GLU A 173 17.18 2.85 -8.05
N GLN A 174 17.97 3.15 -9.10
CA GLN A 174 17.66 4.21 -10.06
C GLN A 174 16.45 3.86 -10.93
N PHE A 175 16.22 2.57 -11.19
CA PHE A 175 15.17 2.07 -12.09
C PHE A 175 13.87 1.72 -11.36
N LEU A 176 13.85 1.87 -10.04
CA LEU A 176 12.67 1.55 -9.24
C LEU A 176 11.57 2.58 -9.47
N SER A 177 10.33 2.10 -9.49
CA SER A 177 9.18 2.98 -9.43
C SER A 177 9.26 3.72 -8.09
N LYS A 178 9.43 5.04 -8.14
CA LYS A 178 9.24 5.87 -6.95
C LYS A 178 7.86 5.55 -6.40
N PRO A 179 7.72 5.19 -5.11
CA PRO A 179 6.40 5.00 -4.54
C PRO A 179 5.64 6.29 -4.81
N ARG A 180 4.50 6.18 -5.52
CA ARG A 180 3.56 7.29 -5.59
C ARG A 180 3.12 7.55 -4.15
N THR A 181 3.81 8.43 -3.46
CA THR A 181 3.18 9.21 -2.41
C THR A 181 1.94 9.77 -3.09
N HIS A 182 0.76 9.37 -2.60
CA HIS A 182 -0.48 10.02 -2.94
C HIS A 182 -0.35 11.47 -2.47
N ILE A 183 0.30 12.30 -3.27
CA ILE A 183 0.23 13.74 -3.16
C ILE A 183 -1.18 14.03 -3.66
N SER A 184 -2.12 14.03 -2.73
CA SER A 184 -3.37 14.75 -2.95
C SER A 184 -2.98 16.15 -3.47
N PRO A 185 -3.59 16.63 -4.58
CA PRO A 185 -3.28 17.95 -5.13
C PRO A 185 -3.61 19.09 -4.15
N PHE A 186 -4.22 18.77 -3.00
CA PHE A 186 -4.34 19.64 -1.84
C PHE A 186 -3.29 19.25 -0.81
N GLY A 187 -2.10 19.85 -0.92
CA GLY A 187 -1.13 19.90 0.16
C GLY A 187 -1.82 20.41 1.43
N HIS A 188 -1.45 19.83 2.57
CA HIS A 188 -1.99 20.15 3.89
C HIS A 188 -1.67 21.60 4.30
N GLN A 189 -2.35 22.58 3.71
CA GLN A 189 -2.67 23.83 4.38
C GLN A 189 -4.10 23.66 4.86
N ARG A 190 -4.29 23.54 6.18
CA ARG A 190 -5.63 23.44 6.76
C ARG A 190 -6.28 24.81 6.55
N THR A 191 -7.06 24.93 5.50
CA THR A 191 -7.77 26.18 5.23
C THR A 191 -8.96 26.32 6.18
N LEU A 192 -9.44 27.54 6.37
CA LEU A 192 -10.61 27.82 7.21
C LEU A 192 -11.84 27.05 6.73
N LEU A 193 -11.93 26.76 5.43
CA LEU A 193 -12.96 25.89 4.87
C LEU A 193 -12.93 24.48 5.48
N HIS A 194 -11.75 23.87 5.63
CA HIS A 194 -11.63 22.54 6.24
C HIS A 194 -12.09 22.55 7.71
N ALA A 195 -11.75 23.60 8.46
CA ALA A 195 -12.20 23.76 9.84
C ALA A 195 -13.74 23.92 9.93
N ILE A 196 -14.36 24.63 8.98
CA ILE A 196 -15.82 24.79 8.92
C ILE A 196 -16.50 23.46 8.53
N VAL A 197 -15.95 22.71 7.58
CA VAL A 197 -16.47 21.40 7.19
C VAL A 197 -16.37 20.39 8.34
N ASP A 198 -15.27 20.42 9.11
CA ASP A 198 -15.09 19.57 10.29
C ASP A 198 -16.07 19.92 11.43
N ALA A 199 -16.47 21.19 11.54
CA ALA A 199 -17.34 21.67 12.61
C ALA A 199 -18.84 21.50 12.33
N LEU A 200 -19.23 21.31 11.07
CA LEU A 200 -20.63 21.20 10.65
C LEU A 200 -21.06 19.74 10.48
N ASP A 201 -22.22 19.39 11.04
CA ASP A 201 -22.81 18.08 10.86
C ASP A 201 -23.39 17.88 9.46
N LYS A 202 -23.50 16.63 9.01
CA LYS A 202 -23.98 16.27 7.65
C LYS A 202 -25.31 16.92 7.26
N ARG A 203 -26.20 17.15 8.24
CA ARG A 203 -27.49 17.82 8.02
C ARG A 203 -27.33 19.33 7.78
N GLN A 204 -26.36 19.95 8.43
CA GLN A 204 -26.03 21.37 8.25
C GLN A 204 -25.30 21.59 6.92
N LEU A 205 -24.35 20.72 6.55
CA LEU A 205 -23.69 20.77 5.25
C LEU A 205 -24.67 20.65 4.07
N ALA A 206 -25.75 19.87 4.21
CA ALA A 206 -26.78 19.74 3.19
C ALA A 206 -27.72 20.96 3.08
N THR A 207 -27.78 21.80 4.12
CA THR A 207 -28.70 22.96 4.19
C THR A 207 -27.99 24.28 3.89
N VAL A 208 -26.68 24.35 4.18
CA VAL A 208 -25.88 25.56 4.01
C VAL A 208 -25.38 25.65 2.57
N SER A 209 -25.93 26.59 1.81
CA SER A 209 -25.40 27.00 0.51
C SER A 209 -24.42 28.16 0.69
N LEU A 210 -23.16 27.96 0.33
CA LEU A 210 -22.17 29.04 0.29
C LEU A 210 -21.96 29.51 -1.16
N PRO A 211 -21.98 30.83 -1.42
CA PRO A 211 -21.61 31.36 -2.73
C PRO A 211 -20.16 30.99 -3.08
N MET A 212 -19.90 30.76 -4.37
CA MET A 212 -18.59 30.33 -4.87
C MET A 212 -17.46 31.30 -4.48
N ASP A 213 -17.73 32.61 -4.48
CA ASP A 213 -16.74 33.64 -4.11
C ASP A 213 -16.29 33.52 -2.65
N VAL A 214 -17.21 33.10 -1.76
CA VAL A 214 -16.94 32.87 -0.34
C VAL A 214 -16.11 31.60 -0.17
N ILE A 215 -16.38 30.55 -0.96
CA ILE A 215 -15.61 29.31 -0.96
C ILE A 215 -14.15 29.59 -1.35
N VAL A 216 -13.93 30.36 -2.42
CA VAL A 216 -12.59 30.75 -2.87
C VAL A 216 -11.86 31.58 -1.81
N ALA A 217 -12.55 32.53 -1.17
CA ALA A 217 -11.98 33.32 -0.08
C ALA A 217 -11.59 32.47 1.14
N LEU A 218 -12.38 31.45 1.48
CA LEU A 218 -12.11 30.52 2.59
C LEU A 218 -11.00 29.51 2.26
N MET A 219 -10.85 29.13 0.98
CA MET A 219 -9.76 28.28 0.50
C MET A 219 -8.41 29.01 0.48
N ASN A 220 -8.41 30.32 0.32
CA ASN A 220 -7.18 31.13 0.33
C ASN A 220 -6.75 31.56 1.74
N LYS A 221 -7.57 31.29 2.76
CA LYS A 221 -7.30 31.67 4.15
C LYS A 221 -6.85 30.44 4.95
N ASN A 222 -5.57 30.42 5.29
CA ASN A 222 -4.94 29.38 6.09
C ASN A 222 -5.24 29.58 7.58
N VAL A 223 -5.40 28.47 8.31
CA VAL A 223 -5.60 28.41 9.77
C VAL A 223 -4.47 27.63 10.42
#